data_AF-A0A538A4I7-F1
#
_entry.id   AF-A0A538A4I7-F1
#
_cell.length_a   1.000
_cell.length_b   1.000
_cell.length_c   1.000
_cell.angle_alpha   90.00
_cell.angle_beta   90.00
_cell.angle_gamma   90.00
#
_symmetry.space_group_name_H-M   'P 1'
#
loop_
_entity.id
_entity.type
_entity.pdbx_description
1 polymer ?
#
loop_
_entity_poly.entity_id
_entity_poly.type
_entity_poly.pdbx_seq_one_letter_code
_entity_poly.pdbx_strand_id
1 'polypeptide(L)'
;MTGRLKEASHKAMHSTAALALLAAIASGCGSSGGGSSSSASTSSTTAASTSAPSLAPIHGTYSPAIDPANFVSTIDNRYWPLKPGTGYHYKGVRGTTAQTDDEIVTHQTKQILGVTSTVVRDTVSQHGNPVERT
;
A
#
# COMPACT_ATOMS: atom_id res chain seq x y z
N MET A 1 -48.27 -39.07 18.46
CA MET A 1 -48.18 -38.04 17.40
C MET A 1 -46.80 -38.10 16.79
N THR A 2 -46.74 -38.54 15.53
CA THR A 2 -45.56 -38.74 14.71
C THR A 2 -45.09 -37.41 14.10
N GLY A 3 -43.83 -37.02 14.32
CA GLY A 3 -43.23 -35.82 13.76
C GLY A 3 -41.87 -36.15 13.12
N ARG A 4 -41.82 -36.04 11.79
CA ARG A 4 -40.78 -36.51 10.87
C ARG A 4 -39.38 -35.93 11.11
N LEU A 5 -38.38 -36.82 11.04
CA LEU A 5 -36.97 -36.53 10.77
C LEU A 5 -36.84 -35.88 9.37
N LYS A 6 -36.09 -34.78 9.27
CA LYS A 6 -35.58 -34.26 8.00
C LYS A 6 -34.13 -34.72 7.85
N GLU A 7 -33.93 -35.87 7.23
CA GLU A 7 -32.69 -36.13 6.50
C GLU A 7 -32.79 -35.46 5.12
N ALA A 8 -31.79 -34.66 4.77
CA ALA A 8 -31.54 -34.27 3.40
C ALA A 8 -30.13 -34.74 3.04
N SER A 9 -30.07 -35.96 2.50
CA SER A 9 -28.93 -36.53 1.80
C SER A 9 -29.07 -36.20 0.32
N HIS A 10 -28.11 -35.46 -0.25
CA HIS A 10 -27.98 -35.35 -1.71
C HIS A 10 -26.50 -35.40 -2.12
N LYS A 11 -26.08 -36.65 -2.36
CA LYS A 11 -25.25 -37.17 -3.47
C LYS A 11 -23.99 -36.38 -3.88
N ALA A 12 -22.84 -36.98 -3.59
CA ALA A 12 -21.66 -36.89 -4.45
C ALA A 12 -21.91 -37.67 -5.77
N MET A 13 -21.60 -37.07 -6.91
CA MET A 13 -21.47 -37.76 -8.20
C MET A 13 -20.32 -37.13 -9.00
N HIS A 14 -19.36 -37.97 -9.37
CA HIS A 14 -18.18 -37.69 -10.20
C HIS A 14 -18.54 -37.83 -11.69
N SER A 15 -17.97 -37.01 -12.58
CA SER A 15 -17.42 -37.50 -13.86
C SER A 15 -16.72 -36.43 -14.70
N THR A 16 -15.70 -36.92 -15.39
CA THR A 16 -14.61 -36.29 -16.13
C THR A 16 -14.90 -35.91 -17.58
N ALA A 17 -13.96 -35.13 -18.14
CA ALA A 17 -13.62 -34.94 -19.57
C ALA A 17 -14.39 -33.81 -20.31
N ALA A 18 -13.81 -33.02 -21.23
CA ALA A 18 -12.60 -33.18 -22.03
C ALA A 18 -12.08 -31.83 -22.60
N LEU A 19 -10.75 -31.77 -22.77
CA LEU A 19 -9.92 -31.26 -23.88
C LEU A 19 -10.26 -30.04 -24.76
N ALA A 20 -9.15 -29.39 -25.16
CA ALA A 20 -8.82 -28.66 -26.42
C ALA A 20 -8.71 -27.13 -26.27
N LEU A 21 -7.74 -26.40 -26.83
CA LEU A 21 -6.58 -26.69 -27.69
C LEU A 21 -5.62 -25.48 -27.66
N LEU A 22 -4.37 -25.71 -28.06
CA LEU A 22 -3.23 -24.80 -28.17
C LEU A 22 -3.42 -23.55 -29.06
N ALA A 23 -2.58 -22.52 -28.80
CA ALA A 23 -1.70 -21.77 -29.74
C ALA A 23 -1.49 -20.31 -29.24
N ALA A 24 -0.40 -19.57 -29.43
CA ALA A 24 0.98 -19.80 -29.84
C ALA A 24 1.78 -18.52 -29.47
N ILE A 25 3.05 -18.73 -29.13
CA ILE A 25 4.20 -17.81 -29.07
C ILE A 25 4.17 -16.57 -29.98
N ALA A 26 4.54 -15.41 -29.42
CA ALA A 26 5.18 -14.32 -30.17
C ALA A 26 6.36 -13.74 -29.35
N SER A 27 7.54 -14.19 -29.72
CA SER A 27 8.85 -13.69 -29.28
C SER A 27 9.09 -12.30 -29.87
N GLY A 28 9.48 -11.34 -29.03
CA GLY A 28 9.88 -10.00 -29.46
C GLY A 28 11.05 -9.47 -28.64
N CYS A 29 12.23 -10.07 -28.80
CA CYS A 29 13.50 -9.44 -28.43
C CYS A 29 14.08 -8.83 -29.70
N GLY A 30 14.17 -7.50 -29.77
CA GLY A 30 14.74 -6.77 -30.88
C GLY A 30 15.91 -5.90 -30.41
N SER A 31 17.12 -6.28 -30.81
CA SER A 31 18.37 -5.58 -30.52
C SER A 31 18.81 -4.67 -31.67
N SER A 32 19.42 -3.55 -31.28
CA SER A 32 20.41 -2.71 -32.00
C SER A 32 20.08 -2.18 -33.40
N GLY A 33 19.87 -0.87 -33.48
CA GLY A 33 20.08 -0.07 -34.68
C GLY A 33 20.76 1.25 -34.30
N GLY A 34 22.03 1.42 -34.69
CA GLY A 34 22.73 2.69 -34.61
C GLY A 34 22.21 3.66 -35.67
N GLY A 35 22.02 4.92 -35.29
CA GLY A 35 21.60 6.00 -36.17
C GLY A 35 21.88 7.34 -35.50
N SER A 36 22.67 8.16 -36.20
CA SER A 36 23.38 9.34 -35.73
C SER A 36 22.51 10.54 -35.34
N SER A 37 22.97 11.23 -34.30
CA SER A 37 22.91 12.67 -34.00
C SER A 37 21.70 13.48 -34.50
N SER A 38 20.83 13.84 -33.57
CA SER A 38 20.17 15.16 -33.56
C SER A 38 20.40 15.77 -32.19
N SER A 39 21.19 16.85 -32.15
CA SER A 39 21.50 17.60 -30.94
C SER A 39 20.23 18.25 -30.40
N ALA A 40 19.49 17.51 -29.57
CA ALA A 40 18.54 18.10 -28.65
C ALA A 40 19.33 18.54 -27.41
N SER A 41 19.39 19.85 -27.18
CA SER A 41 19.79 20.44 -25.90
C SER A 41 18.80 20.00 -24.84
N THR A 42 19.01 18.79 -24.34
CA THR A 42 18.35 18.27 -23.17
C THR A 42 19.05 18.96 -22.01
N SER A 43 18.36 19.89 -21.37
CA SER A 43 18.76 20.42 -20.08
C SER A 43 18.97 19.22 -19.17
N SER A 44 20.22 18.84 -18.99
CA SER A 44 20.63 17.87 -18.01
C SER A 44 20.36 18.50 -16.66
N THR A 45 19.16 18.30 -16.12
CA THR A 45 18.99 18.28 -14.67
C THR A 45 19.93 17.19 -14.21
N THR A 46 21.12 17.59 -13.78
CA THR A 46 22.01 16.77 -12.97
C THR A 46 21.18 16.35 -11.77
N ALA A 47 20.54 15.19 -11.86
CA ALA A 47 20.05 14.49 -10.69
C ALA A 47 21.30 14.28 -9.84
N ALA A 48 21.40 15.06 -8.77
CA ALA A 48 22.45 14.87 -7.79
C ALA A 48 22.39 13.40 -7.39
N SER A 49 23.46 12.68 -7.68
CA SER A 49 23.64 11.32 -7.21
C SER A 49 23.82 11.39 -5.70
N THR A 50 22.69 11.47 -4.99
CA THR A 50 22.67 11.37 -3.53
C THR A 50 23.05 9.94 -3.20
N SER A 51 24.27 9.75 -2.72
CA SER A 51 24.69 8.49 -2.13
C SER A 51 23.66 8.04 -1.10
N ALA A 52 23.37 6.73 -1.06
CA ALA A 52 22.46 6.18 -0.07
C ALA A 52 22.91 6.57 1.35
N PRO A 53 21.97 6.87 2.26
CA PRO A 53 22.34 7.21 3.63
C PRO A 53 23.01 6.03 4.32
N SER A 54 23.90 6.31 5.28
CA SER A 54 24.42 5.30 6.19
C SER A 54 23.26 4.68 6.98
N LEU A 55 23.36 3.39 7.30
CA LEU A 55 22.41 2.73 8.20
C LEU A 55 22.46 3.38 9.58
N ALA A 56 21.30 3.41 10.24
CA ALA A 56 21.17 3.88 11.61
C ALA A 56 21.93 2.94 12.59
N PRO A 57 22.56 3.46 13.65
CA PRO A 57 23.16 2.63 14.70
C PRO A 57 22.13 1.70 15.35
N ILE A 58 22.52 0.43 15.59
CA ILE A 58 21.69 -0.58 16.27
C ILE A 58 21.96 -0.70 17.80
N HIS A 59 22.92 0.08 18.30
CA HIS A 59 23.30 0.16 19.72
C HIS A 59 23.55 1.62 20.13
N GLY A 60 23.47 1.91 21.43
CA GLY A 60 23.63 3.25 21.99
C GLY A 60 22.32 4.01 22.16
N THR A 61 22.40 5.29 22.56
CA THR A 61 21.22 6.14 22.76
C THR A 61 20.66 6.59 21.42
N TYR A 62 19.38 6.28 21.15
CA TYR A 62 18.69 6.76 19.96
C TYR A 62 18.47 8.28 20.04
N SER A 63 19.19 9.02 19.21
CA SER A 63 19.09 10.49 19.12
C SER A 63 19.42 10.96 17.70
N PRO A 64 18.58 10.66 16.69
CA PRO A 64 18.83 11.11 15.32
C PRO A 64 18.74 12.63 15.22
N ALA A 65 19.61 13.22 14.42
CA ALA A 65 19.47 14.61 14.01
C ALA A 65 18.38 14.70 12.92
N ILE A 66 17.32 15.45 13.18
CA ILE A 66 16.26 15.70 12.21
C ILE A 66 16.64 16.92 11.37
N ASP A 67 16.80 16.70 10.07
CA ASP A 67 16.94 17.77 9.08
C ASP A 67 15.64 17.89 8.29
N PRO A 68 14.87 18.99 8.47
CA PRO A 68 13.62 19.21 7.74
C PRO A 68 13.76 19.17 6.21
N ALA A 69 14.95 19.41 5.65
CA ALA A 69 15.18 19.33 4.21
C ALA A 69 15.07 17.89 3.64
N ASN A 70 15.17 16.87 4.50
CA ASN A 70 15.01 15.47 4.11
C ASN A 70 13.55 15.00 4.09
N PHE A 71 12.58 15.88 4.38
CA PHE A 71 11.15 15.57 4.42
C PHE A 71 10.41 16.20 3.24
N VAL A 72 9.32 15.55 2.83
CA VAL A 72 8.47 16.00 1.71
C VAL A 72 7.17 16.61 2.23
N SER A 73 6.63 17.57 1.49
CA SER A 73 5.32 18.17 1.79
C SER A 73 4.14 17.36 1.23
N THR A 74 4.40 16.48 0.25
CA THR A 74 3.39 15.66 -0.42
C THR A 74 3.82 14.19 -0.37
N ILE A 75 2.90 13.33 0.06
CA ILE A 75 3.12 11.88 0.18
C ILE A 75 2.28 11.22 -0.91
N ASP A 76 2.88 11.05 -2.09
CA ASP A 76 2.23 10.59 -3.34
C ASP A 76 2.55 9.13 -3.69
N ASN A 77 2.87 8.31 -2.68
CA ASN A 77 3.12 6.89 -2.87
C ASN A 77 1.94 6.22 -3.61
N ARG A 78 2.20 5.62 -4.77
CA ARG A 78 1.21 4.96 -5.64
C ARG A 78 0.31 3.96 -4.90
N TYR A 79 0.82 3.29 -3.87
CA TYR A 79 0.07 2.29 -3.13
C TYR A 79 -0.67 2.87 -1.92
N TRP A 80 -0.24 4.03 -1.41
CA TRP A 80 -0.79 4.64 -0.22
C TRP A 80 -0.55 6.16 -0.20
N PRO A 81 -1.31 6.93 -1.00
CA PRO A 81 -1.13 8.37 -1.11
C PRO A 81 -1.84 9.13 0.03
N LEU A 82 -1.12 9.92 0.82
CA LEU A 82 -1.72 10.73 1.89
C LEU A 82 -2.14 12.11 1.41
N LYS A 83 -3.03 12.13 0.40
CA LYS A 83 -3.67 13.36 -0.05
C LYS A 83 -4.76 13.78 0.96
N PRO A 84 -4.78 15.04 1.43
CA PRO A 84 -5.86 15.53 2.29
C PRO A 84 -7.26 15.23 1.75
N GLY A 85 -8.14 14.75 2.64
CA GLY A 85 -9.50 14.28 2.32
C GLY A 85 -9.59 12.81 1.93
N THR A 86 -8.47 12.10 1.77
CA THR A 86 -8.47 10.65 1.54
C THR A 86 -8.90 9.91 2.80
N GLY A 87 -9.72 8.86 2.63
CA GLY A 87 -10.09 7.95 3.70
C GLY A 87 -9.80 6.50 3.31
N TYR A 88 -9.25 5.74 4.25
CA TYR A 88 -9.07 4.30 4.14
C TYR A 88 -9.94 3.61 5.18
N HIS A 89 -10.68 2.59 4.74
CA HIS A 89 -11.52 1.78 5.62
C HIS A 89 -11.04 0.35 5.60
N TYR A 90 -10.51 -0.11 6.72
CA TYR A 90 -10.04 -1.47 6.90
C TYR A 90 -11.01 -2.29 7.74
N LYS A 91 -11.05 -3.58 7.47
CA LYS A 91 -11.77 -4.58 8.26
C LYS A 91 -10.80 -5.67 8.66
N GLY A 92 -10.80 -6.03 9.93
CA GLY A 92 -9.88 -7.01 10.47
C GLY A 92 -10.46 -7.71 11.69
N VAL A 93 -9.62 -8.51 12.35
CA VAL A 93 -9.97 -9.22 13.59
C VAL A 93 -8.79 -9.11 14.55
N ARG A 94 -9.06 -8.76 15.80
CA ARG A 94 -8.09 -8.84 16.91
C ARG A 94 -8.45 -10.03 17.79
N GLY A 95 -7.67 -11.09 17.69
CA GLY A 95 -8.01 -12.37 18.29
C GLY A 95 -9.25 -12.95 17.62
N THR A 96 -10.37 -12.95 18.33
CA THR A 96 -11.69 -13.37 17.82
C THR A 96 -12.67 -12.22 17.59
N THR A 97 -12.27 -10.98 17.92
CA THR A 97 -13.16 -9.80 17.86
C THR A 97 -12.99 -9.07 16.54
N ALA A 98 -14.08 -8.92 15.78
CA ALA A 98 -14.08 -8.13 14.55
C ALA A 98 -13.83 -6.65 14.83
N GLN A 99 -13.07 -6.01 13.94
CA GLN A 99 -12.71 -4.60 14.01
C GLN A 99 -12.89 -3.91 12.66
N THR A 100 -13.22 -2.62 12.74
CA THR A 100 -13.03 -1.67 11.64
C THR A 100 -11.98 -0.64 12.07
N ASP A 101 -11.24 -0.15 11.10
CA ASP A 101 -10.26 0.93 11.28
C ASP A 101 -10.49 1.94 10.15
N ASP A 102 -10.80 3.17 10.55
CA ASP A 102 -11.01 4.30 9.66
C ASP A 102 -9.84 5.28 9.79
N GLU A 103 -9.03 5.34 8.74
CA GLU A 103 -7.90 6.25 8.64
C GLU A 103 -8.24 7.42 7.73
N ILE A 104 -8.30 8.63 8.28
CA ILE A 104 -8.69 9.85 7.57
C ILE A 104 -7.52 10.82 7.48
N VAL A 105 -7.03 11.07 6.27
CA VAL A 105 -6.02 12.08 6.00
C VAL A 105 -6.70 13.45 6.05
N THR A 106 -6.36 14.23 7.07
CA THR A 106 -7.01 15.53 7.27
C THR A 106 -6.38 16.63 6.41
N HIS A 107 -6.99 17.81 6.40
CA HIS A 107 -6.39 19.01 5.82
C HIS A 107 -5.46 19.75 6.80
N GLN A 108 -5.27 19.19 8.01
CA GLN A 108 -4.46 19.82 9.05
C GLN A 108 -3.02 19.35 8.95
N THR A 109 -2.11 20.24 9.35
CA THR A 109 -0.69 19.95 9.53
C THR A 109 -0.24 20.40 10.91
N LYS A 110 0.84 19.78 11.43
CA LYS A 110 1.50 20.18 12.68
C LYS A 110 3.00 20.33 12.46
N GLN A 111 3.61 21.30 13.14
CA GLN A 111 5.07 21.39 13.22
C GLN A 111 5.59 20.43 14.29
N ILE A 112 6.40 19.47 13.90
CA ILE A 112 7.04 18.52 14.80
C ILE A 112 8.54 18.57 14.53
N LEU A 113 9.33 19.04 15.51
CA LEU A 113 10.78 19.17 15.39
C LEU A 113 11.24 19.92 14.13
N GLY A 114 10.49 20.95 13.72
CA GLY A 114 10.78 21.74 12.51
C GLY A 114 10.18 21.22 11.21
N VAL A 115 9.57 20.02 11.22
CA VAL A 115 8.94 19.40 10.04
C VAL A 115 7.44 19.68 10.01
N THR A 116 6.95 20.17 8.87
CA THR A 116 5.50 20.25 8.60
C THR A 116 4.96 18.86 8.28
N SER A 117 4.19 18.31 9.22
CA SER A 117 3.67 16.94 9.16
C SER A 117 2.16 16.94 8.92
N THR A 118 1.68 16.18 7.93
CA THR A 118 0.25 15.94 7.69
C THR A 118 -0.36 15.20 8.87
N VAL A 119 -1.54 15.64 9.33
CA VAL A 119 -2.29 14.95 10.38
C VAL A 119 -3.20 13.90 9.74
N VAL A 120 -3.05 12.66 10.19
CA VAL A 120 -3.95 11.56 9.90
C VAL A 120 -4.66 11.19 11.18
N ARG A 121 -5.98 10.99 11.12
CA ARG A 121 -6.79 10.53 12.25
C ARG A 121 -7.10 9.05 12.06
N ASP A 122 -6.74 8.26 13.05
CA ASP A 122 -7.07 6.84 13.15
C ASP A 122 -8.24 6.66 14.12
N THR A 123 -9.19 5.80 13.78
CA THR A 123 -10.26 5.38 14.68
C THR A 123 -10.55 3.90 14.51
N VAL A 124 -10.06 3.10 15.46
CA VAL A 124 -10.37 1.68 15.55
C VAL A 124 -11.67 1.49 16.32
N SER A 125 -12.60 0.69 15.78
CA SER A 125 -13.89 0.38 16.41
C SER A 125 -14.13 -1.13 16.57
N GLN A 126 -14.82 -1.50 17.65
CA GLN A 126 -15.33 -2.85 17.90
C GLN A 126 -16.82 -2.76 18.22
N HIS A 127 -17.63 -3.66 17.65
CA HIS A 127 -19.10 -3.66 17.84
C HIS A 127 -19.75 -2.28 17.58
N GLY A 128 -19.22 -1.53 16.61
CA GLY A 128 -19.70 -0.19 16.25
C GLY A 128 -19.26 0.95 17.18
N ASN A 129 -18.44 0.68 18.19
CA ASN A 129 -17.96 1.69 19.14
C ASN A 129 -16.44 1.90 19.01
N PRO A 130 -15.95 3.15 19.02
CA PRO A 130 -14.53 3.44 19.04
C PRO A 130 -13.85 2.86 20.29
N VAL A 131 -12.77 2.13 20.07
CA VAL A 131 -11.87 1.63 21.12
C VAL A 131 -10.51 2.33 21.09
N GLU A 132 -10.19 3.00 19.98
CA GLU A 132 -9.03 3.88 19.83
C GLU A 132 -9.43 5.14 19.05
N ARG A 133 -8.77 6.26 19.37
CA ARG A 133 -8.83 7.50 18.59
C ARG A 133 -7.52 8.25 18.74
N THR A 134 -6.77 8.33 17.66
CA THR A 134 -5.41 8.91 17.63
C THR A 134 -5.31 10.00 16.56
#